data_AF-A0A424HLP9-F1
#
_entry.id   AF-A0A424HLP9-F1
#
_cell.length_a   1.000
_cell.length_b   1.000
_cell.length_c   1.000
_cell.angle_alpha   90.00
_cell.angle_beta   90.00
_cell.angle_gamma   90.00
#
_symmetry.space_group_name_H-M   'P 1'
#
loop_
_entity.id
_entity.type
_entity.pdbx_description
1 polymer ?
#
loop_
_entity_poly.entity_id
_entity_poly.type
_entity_poly.pdbx_seq_one_letter_code
_entity_poly.pdbx_strand_id
1 'polypeptide(L)' 'MPAAALSSPTQETKENDFLDLVDGEGNILIQGMGIDGVNAKARAQGLRFPALGYWSPEGHCFQKPAAGDCNGVFKK' A
#
# COMPACT_ATOMS: atom_id res chain seq x y z
N MET A 1 -3.95 -22.90 -17.18
CA MET A 1 -3.38 -22.25 -15.98
C MET A 1 -4.14 -20.93 -15.78
N PRO A 2 -5.03 -20.76 -14.79
CA PRO A 2 -5.57 -19.44 -14.56
C PRO A 2 -4.49 -18.63 -13.84
N ALA A 3 -4.00 -17.60 -14.51
CA ALA A 3 -3.20 -16.56 -13.87
C ALA A 3 -4.08 -15.98 -12.75
N ALA A 4 -3.68 -16.20 -11.50
CA ALA A 4 -4.22 -15.45 -10.39
C ALA A 4 -3.89 -13.99 -10.67
N ALA A 5 -4.86 -13.26 -11.23
CA ALA A 5 -4.83 -11.81 -11.25
C ALA A 5 -4.76 -11.40 -9.78
N LEU A 6 -3.56 -11.08 -9.31
CA LEU A 6 -3.36 -10.40 -8.04
C LEU A 6 -4.09 -9.05 -8.21
N SER A 7 -5.37 -9.02 -7.83
CA SER A 7 -6.18 -7.82 -7.82
C SER A 7 -5.45 -6.85 -6.90
N SER A 8 -4.74 -5.90 -7.51
CA SER A 8 -4.18 -4.78 -6.77
C SER A 8 -5.38 -4.11 -6.09
N PRO A 9 -5.31 -3.81 -4.79
CA PRO A 9 -6.35 -3.03 -4.14
C PRO A 9 -6.62 -1.80 -5.02
N THR A 10 -7.89 -1.48 -5.26
CA THR A 10 -8.29 -0.26 -5.98
C THR A 10 -8.88 0.77 -5.04
N GLN A 11 -8.89 0.48 -3.75
CA GLN A 11 -9.46 1.28 -2.68
C GLN A 11 -8.55 1.21 -1.46
N GLU A 12 -8.55 2.30 -0.70
CA GLU A 12 -7.81 2.38 0.57
C GLU A 12 -8.47 1.53 1.65
N THR A 13 -7.61 1.02 2.52
CA THR A 13 -7.99 0.43 3.79
C THR A 13 -8.59 1.52 4.68
N LYS A 14 -9.59 1.20 5.52
CA LYS A 14 -10.11 2.19 6.48
C LYS A 14 -9.02 2.53 7.49
N GLU A 15 -9.05 3.74 8.04
CA GLU A 15 -8.01 4.22 8.96
C GLU A 15 -7.72 3.25 10.11
N ASN A 16 -8.72 2.85 10.88
CA ASN A 16 -8.51 1.92 12.02
C ASN A 16 -7.93 0.58 11.57
N ASP A 17 -8.48 0.00 10.48
CA ASP A 17 -7.97 -1.26 9.92
C ASP A 17 -6.52 -1.09 9.42
N PHE A 18 -6.15 0.10 8.93
CA PHE A 18 -4.80 0.41 8.49
C PHE A 18 -3.84 0.58 9.67
N LEU A 19 -4.27 1.23 10.75
CA LEU A 19 -3.49 1.36 11.98
C LEU A 19 -3.19 -0.01 12.60
N ASP A 20 -4.18 -0.92 12.62
CA ASP A 20 -3.97 -2.31 13.03
C ASP A 20 -2.91 -3.02 12.17
N LEU A 21 -2.84 -2.72 10.87
CA LEU A 21 -1.78 -3.24 10.00
C LEU A 21 -0.41 -2.63 10.31
N VAL A 22 -0.33 -1.34 10.65
CA VAL A 22 0.94 -0.69 11.03
C VAL A 22 1.51 -1.31 12.31
N ASP A 23 0.65 -1.63 13.28
CA ASP A 23 1.03 -2.23 14.55
C ASP A 23 1.32 -3.75 14.44
N GLY A 24 0.99 -4.36 13.31
CA GLY A 24 1.20 -5.79 13.09
C GLY A 24 2.68 -6.20 13.06
N GLU A 25 3.03 -7.25 13.81
CA GLU A 25 4.41 -7.72 13.90
C GLU A 25 5.00 -8.11 12.53
N GLY A 26 6.22 -7.61 12.27
CA GLY A 26 6.96 -7.85 11.03
C GLY A 26 6.39 -7.11 9.80
N ASN A 27 5.44 -6.21 10.00
CA ASN A 27 4.95 -5.32 8.95
C ASN A 27 5.88 -4.12 8.78
N ILE A 28 5.96 -3.63 7.54
CA ILE A 28 6.81 -2.51 7.14
C ILE A 28 5.93 -1.45 6.50
N LEU A 29 5.96 -0.25 7.08
CA LEU A 29 5.29 0.93 6.56
C LEU A 29 6.18 1.64 5.53
N ILE A 30 5.62 1.89 4.36
CA ILE A 30 6.27 2.61 3.26
C ILE A 30 5.40 3.80 2.86
N GLN A 31 6.01 4.97 2.72
CA GLN A 31 5.34 6.17 2.22
C GLN A 31 5.89 6.58 0.85
N GLY A 32 5.03 7.02 -0.07
CA GLY A 32 5.43 7.57 -1.37
C GLY A 32 4.29 8.26 -2.11
N MET A 33 4.63 8.98 -3.18
CA MET A 33 3.67 9.73 -4.01
C MET A 33 2.70 8.77 -4.73
N GLY A 34 1.45 8.70 -4.25
CA GLY A 34 0.44 7.73 -4.69
C GLY A 34 0.86 6.26 -4.55
N ILE A 35 0.01 5.34 -5.02
CA ILE A 35 0.32 3.89 -4.96
C ILE A 35 1.58 3.51 -5.73
N ASP A 36 1.88 4.21 -6.82
CA ASP A 36 3.02 3.87 -7.68
C ASP A 36 4.34 4.20 -6.97
N GLY A 37 4.41 5.33 -6.26
CA GLY A 37 5.57 5.71 -5.46
C GLY A 37 5.80 4.76 -4.28
N VAL A 38 4.73 4.38 -3.58
CA VAL A 38 4.78 3.37 -2.51
C VAL A 38 5.29 2.03 -3.05
N ASN A 39 4.71 1.54 -4.14
CA ASN A 39 5.07 0.25 -4.73
C ASN A 39 6.48 0.23 -5.31
N ALA A 40 6.95 1.32 -5.89
CA ALA A 40 8.33 1.43 -6.35
C ALA A 40 9.32 1.30 -5.18
N LYS A 41 9.06 1.99 -4.06
CA LYS A 41 9.90 1.90 -2.85
C LYS A 41 9.86 0.52 -2.21
N ALA A 42 8.69 -0.10 -2.11
CA ALA A 42 8.55 -1.45 -1.57
C ALA A 42 9.31 -2.50 -2.41
N ARG A 43 9.24 -2.41 -3.75
CA ARG A 43 10.03 -3.27 -4.65
C ARG A 43 11.53 -3.06 -4.48
N ALA A 44 11.99 -1.82 -4.36
CA ALA A 44 13.39 -1.51 -4.13
C ALA A 44 13.93 -2.09 -2.81
N GLN A 45 13.06 -2.32 -1.83
CA GLN A 45 13.39 -2.96 -0.56
C GLN A 45 13.18 -4.49 -0.55
N GLY A 46 12.72 -5.08 -1.66
CA GLY A 46 12.46 -6.51 -1.77
C GLY A 46 11.24 -7.01 -0.98
N LEU A 47 10.30 -6.11 -0.64
CA LEU A 47 9.12 -6.44 0.17
C LEU A 47 8.12 -7.31 -0.60
N ARG A 48 7.32 -8.07 0.15
CA ARG A 48 6.35 -9.00 -0.42
C ARG A 48 5.10 -8.28 -0.90
N PHE A 49 4.66 -8.63 -2.10
CA PHE A 49 3.42 -8.15 -2.71
C PHE A 49 2.28 -9.17 -2.61
N PRO A 50 1.00 -8.73 -2.59
CA PRO A 50 0.56 -7.33 -2.58
C PRO A 50 0.80 -6.67 -1.21
N ALA A 51 0.66 -5.34 -1.15
CA ALA A 51 0.55 -4.66 0.14
C ALA A 51 -0.63 -5.24 0.93
N LEU A 52 -0.51 -5.26 2.26
CA LEU A 52 -1.59 -5.61 3.18
C LEU A 52 -2.68 -4.52 3.20
N GLY A 53 -2.30 -3.26 3.00
CA GLY A 53 -3.21 -2.13 2.94
C GLY A 53 -2.53 -0.88 2.41
N TYR A 54 -3.35 0.03 1.88
CA TYR A 54 -2.93 1.38 1.51
C TYR A 54 -3.84 2.40 2.19
N TRP A 55 -3.28 3.53 2.59
CA TRP A 55 -4.05 4.58 3.22
C TRP A 55 -3.39 5.95 3.10
N SER A 56 -4.21 6.97 2.95
CA SER A 56 -3.87 8.38 3.04
C SER A 56 -4.99 9.10 3.81
N PRO A 57 -4.66 10.16 4.57
CA PRO A 57 -5.68 10.95 5.26
C PRO A 57 -6.76 11.52 4.32
N GLU A 58 -6.38 11.86 3.09
CA GLU A 58 -7.24 12.51 2.10
C GLU A 58 -7.95 11.52 1.14
N GLY A 59 -7.67 10.21 1.21
CA GLY A 59 -8.27 9.22 0.32
C GLY A 59 -7.80 9.31 -1.13
N HIS A 60 -6.51 9.61 -1.36
CA HIS A 60 -5.93 9.84 -2.69
C HIS A 60 -4.92 8.82 -3.20
N CYS A 61 -4.64 7.74 -2.49
CA CYS A 61 -3.65 6.74 -2.88
C CYS A 61 -3.83 6.24 -4.32
N PHE A 62 -5.09 6.06 -4.75
CA PHE A 62 -5.46 5.54 -6.07
C PHE A 62 -5.83 6.61 -7.10
N GLN A 63 -5.75 7.89 -6.75
CA GLN A 63 -6.06 8.98 -7.66
C GLN A 63 -4.97 9.12 -8.74
N LYS A 64 -5.39 9.51 -9.95
CA LYS A 64 -4.50 9.77 -11.08
C LYS A 64 -4.79 11.16 -11.67
N PRO A 65 -3.80 12.08 -11.73
CA PRO A 65 -2.44 11.94 -11.19
C PRO A 65 -2.43 11.81 -9.66
N ALA A 66 -1.32 11.33 -9.09
CA ALA A 66 -1.18 11.22 -7.64
C ALA A 66 -1.35 12.62 -7.00
N ALA A 67 -2.31 12.75 -6.08
CA ALA A 67 -2.63 14.01 -5.44
C ALA A 67 -1.78 14.30 -4.19
N GLY A 68 -1.05 13.31 -3.68
CA GLY A 68 -0.17 13.46 -2.54
C GLY A 68 0.45 12.14 -2.07
N ASP A 69 0.95 12.16 -0.83
CA ASP A 69 1.59 11.01 -0.21
C ASP A 69 0.57 9.93 0.16
N CYS A 70 0.92 8.69 -0.16
CA CYS A 70 0.20 7.49 0.21
C CYS A 70 1.09 6.65 1.13
N ASN A 71 0.46 5.89 2.02
CA ASN A 71 1.13 4.89 2.84
C ASN A 71 0.71 3.50 2.38
N GLY A 72 1.64 2.55 2.41
CA GLY A 72 1.37 1.13 2.21
C GLY A 72 2.07 0.29 3.26
N VAL A 73 1.38 -0.74 3.73
CA VAL A 73 1.94 -1.72 4.68
C VAL A 73 2.25 -3.01 3.94
N PHE A 74 3.46 -3.53 4.11
CA PHE A 74 3.94 -4.74 3.46
C PHE A 74 4.49 -5.74 4.49
N LYS A 75 4.56 -7.01 4.11
CA LYS A 75 5.41 -7.98 4.80
C LYS A 75 6.85 -7.86 4.29
N LYS A 76 7.80 -8.09 5.20
CA LYS A 76 9.21 -8.27 4.84
C LYS A 76 9.42 -9.43 3.87
#